data_AF-I3EHF9-F1
#
_entry.id   AF-I3EHF9-F1
#
_cell.length_a   1.000
_cell.length_b   1.000
_cell.length_c   1.000
_cell.angle_alpha   90.00
_cell.angle_beta   90.00
_cell.angle_gamma   90.00
#
_symmetry.space_group_name_H-M   'P 1'
#
loop_
_entity.id
_entity.type
_entity.pdbx_description
1 polymer ?
#
loop_
_entity_poly.entity_id
_entity_poly.type
_entity_poly.pdbx_seq_one_letter_code
_entity_poly.pdbx_strand_id
1 'polypeptide(L)'
;MSSIVDMTHICSQVSLPACTILFRNTVHAKYPTRAVSMLGINIYSVYTIAAITLNIILTVVLLKRTKVKYSFPARKEMLIFLRVYLGSLIFDLVLASGLIKSSWYILYSAIVSFQAACTMTCFISAMCTGLVWMLPNRVASSCSKIAAFFAMCSLTFGFFGSLLSITSRLGAGLFALLYLIPFFFSALFMFTQLAKLKILNAEVWSYASLLLIIGLMTAIAITPMILGKFVVLLSDRYLDGIFLMHVTAMCVVIKVYDLWALDDEQEIECVNTVKLMNK
;
A
#
# COMPACT_ATOMS: atom_id res chain seq x y z
N MET A 1 31.00 1.98 -1.94
CA MET A 1 29.81 1.42 -2.60
C MET A 1 28.63 1.60 -1.66
N SER A 2 27.61 2.37 -2.03
CA SER A 2 26.42 2.56 -1.19
C SER A 2 25.57 1.29 -1.22
N SER A 3 25.36 0.66 -0.06
CA SER A 3 24.51 -0.52 0.06
C SER A 3 23.03 -0.13 -0.09
N ILE A 4 22.29 -0.90 -0.89
CA ILE A 4 20.83 -0.78 -1.02
C ILE A 4 20.16 -1.09 0.32
N VAL A 5 20.72 -2.06 1.06
CA VAL A 5 20.22 -2.48 2.37
C VAL A 5 20.32 -1.36 3.40
N ASP A 6 21.36 -0.52 3.32
CA ASP A 6 21.52 0.63 4.21
C ASP A 6 20.61 1.81 3.87
N MET A 7 19.70 1.69 2.90
CA MET A 7 18.81 2.76 2.40
C MET A 7 19.51 3.97 1.76
N THR A 8 20.84 4.09 1.85
CA THR A 8 21.61 5.22 1.30
C THR A 8 21.37 5.40 -0.21
N HIS A 9 21.35 4.31 -0.96
CA HIS A 9 21.07 4.36 -2.40
C HIS A 9 19.64 4.83 -2.68
N ILE A 10 18.65 4.23 -2.02
CA ILE A 10 17.22 4.57 -2.19
C ILE A 10 16.97 6.05 -1.86
N CYS A 11 17.51 6.53 -0.74
CA CYS A 11 17.40 7.93 -0.31
C CYS A 11 18.10 8.92 -1.24
N SER A 12 19.09 8.46 -2.03
CA SER A 12 19.74 9.28 -3.05
C SER A 12 18.94 9.38 -4.35
N GLN A 13 18.00 8.46 -4.58
CA GLN A 13 17.16 8.42 -5.77
C GLN A 13 15.81 9.09 -5.55
N VAL A 14 15.18 8.86 -4.38
CA VAL A 14 13.84 9.38 -4.05
C VAL A 14 13.83 10.01 -2.66
N SER A 15 13.18 11.17 -2.54
CA SER A 15 13.06 11.95 -1.30
C SER A 15 11.99 11.39 -0.35
N LEU A 16 12.16 10.16 0.12
CA LEU A 16 11.23 9.55 1.08
C LEU A 16 11.27 10.29 2.43
N PRO A 17 10.12 10.51 3.11
CA PRO A 17 10.07 11.17 4.41
C PRO A 17 10.99 10.55 5.48
N ALA A 18 11.19 9.22 5.42
CA ALA A 18 12.05 8.50 6.36
C ALA A 18 13.55 8.81 6.19
N CYS A 19 13.98 9.19 4.98
CA CYS A 19 15.39 9.49 4.70
C CYS A 19 15.88 10.73 5.45
N THR A 20 15.01 11.74 5.57
CA THR A 20 15.25 12.98 6.33
C THR A 20 15.67 12.68 7.78
N ILE A 21 15.01 11.72 8.41
CA ILE A 21 15.26 11.36 9.82
C ILE A 21 16.45 10.42 9.95
N LEU A 22 16.47 9.36 9.13
CA LEU A 22 17.46 8.29 9.20
C LEU A 22 18.88 8.85 9.05
N PHE A 23 19.06 9.81 8.14
CA PHE A 23 20.34 10.41 7.83
C PHE A 23 20.51 11.83 8.37
N ARG A 24 19.60 12.35 9.20
CA ARG A 24 19.63 13.73 9.72
C ARG A 24 19.93 14.78 8.64
N ASN A 25 19.28 14.67 7.48
CA ASN A 25 19.50 15.55 6.32
C ASN A 25 20.93 15.55 5.74
N THR A 26 21.73 14.50 5.96
CA THR A 26 23.05 14.37 5.30
C THR A 26 22.96 13.76 3.89
N VAL A 27 21.93 12.95 3.65
CA VAL A 27 21.66 12.33 2.35
C VAL A 27 20.41 12.97 1.76
N HIS A 28 20.57 13.54 0.56
CA HIS A 28 19.48 14.13 -0.20
C HIS A 28 19.32 13.42 -1.55
N ALA A 29 18.09 13.40 -2.04
CA ALA A 29 17.81 12.95 -3.40
C ALA A 29 18.59 13.83 -4.38
N LYS A 30 19.31 13.20 -5.32
CA LYS A 30 20.16 13.92 -6.30
C LYS A 30 19.34 14.82 -7.21
N TYR A 31 18.07 14.48 -7.44
CA TYR A 31 17.15 15.22 -8.29
C TYR A 31 15.85 15.48 -7.54
N PRO A 32 15.79 16.50 -6.66
CA PRO A 32 14.55 16.87 -6.01
C PRO A 32 13.59 17.51 -7.02
N THR A 33 12.28 17.34 -6.79
CA THR A 33 11.24 18.08 -7.52
C THR A 33 11.37 19.58 -7.33
N ARG A 34 10.89 20.34 -8.33
CA ARG A 34 10.82 21.80 -8.21
C ARG A 34 9.91 22.18 -7.04
N ALA A 35 10.39 23.09 -6.20
CA ALA A 35 9.56 23.75 -5.22
C ALA A 35 8.69 24.80 -5.92
N VAL A 36 7.41 24.84 -5.59
CA VAL A 36 6.51 25.92 -6.02
C VAL A 36 6.19 26.76 -4.78
N SER A 37 6.52 28.04 -4.82
CA SER A 37 6.09 28.98 -3.79
C SER A 37 4.64 29.37 -4.04
N MET A 38 3.73 28.95 -3.15
CA MET A 38 2.35 29.43 -3.13
C MET A 38 2.09 30.13 -1.80
N LEU A 39 1.58 31.37 -1.83
CA LEU A 39 1.21 32.14 -0.63
C LEU A 39 2.34 32.26 0.42
N GLY A 40 3.60 32.34 -0.01
CA GLY A 40 4.77 32.44 0.88
C GLY A 40 5.21 31.12 1.52
N ILE A 41 4.57 29.99 1.18
CA ILE A 41 4.96 28.64 1.61
C ILE A 41 5.55 27.91 0.40
N ASN A 42 6.76 27.35 0.56
CA ASN A 42 7.36 26.49 -0.46
C ASN A 42 6.75 25.09 -0.34
N ILE A 43 5.83 24.78 -1.26
CA ILE A 43 5.23 23.45 -1.35
C ILE A 43 6.13 22.62 -2.26
N TYR A 44 6.66 21.54 -1.70
CA TYR A 44 7.41 20.55 -2.44
C TYR A 44 6.43 19.48 -2.95
N SER A 45 6.45 19.22 -4.25
CA SER A 45 5.65 18.14 -4.88
C SER A 45 4.12 18.31 -4.84
N VAL A 46 3.64 19.43 -5.40
CA VAL A 46 2.20 19.76 -5.52
C VAL A 46 1.39 18.63 -6.17
N TYR A 47 1.93 18.00 -7.23
CA TYR A 47 1.26 16.91 -7.93
C TYR A 47 1.09 15.66 -7.07
N THR A 48 2.05 15.36 -6.21
CA THR A 48 1.98 14.23 -5.26
C THR A 48 0.87 14.45 -4.24
N ILE A 49 0.75 15.67 -3.70
CA ILE A 49 -0.33 16.04 -2.79
C ILE A 49 -1.70 15.88 -3.48
N ALA A 50 -1.82 16.35 -4.73
CA ALA A 50 -3.04 16.20 -5.52
C ALA A 50 -3.40 14.72 -5.76
N ALA A 51 -2.42 13.89 -6.12
CA ALA A 51 -2.61 12.46 -6.33
C ALA A 51 -3.03 11.73 -5.05
N ILE A 52 -2.37 12.00 -3.91
CA ILE A 52 -2.75 11.42 -2.61
C ILE A 52 -4.17 11.82 -2.24
N THR A 53 -4.54 13.09 -2.45
CA THR A 53 -5.90 13.59 -2.17
C THR A 53 -6.95 12.86 -3.02
N LEU A 54 -6.69 12.68 -4.32
CA LEU A 54 -7.57 11.90 -5.19
C LEU A 54 -7.69 10.45 -4.74
N ASN A 55 -6.56 9.82 -4.37
CA ASN A 55 -6.53 8.45 -3.87
C ASN A 55 -7.34 8.28 -2.57
N ILE A 56 -7.32 9.28 -1.68
CA ILE A 56 -8.14 9.30 -0.46
C ILE A 56 -9.63 9.28 -0.84
N ILE A 57 -10.06 10.16 -1.77
CA ILE A 57 -11.45 10.23 -2.22
C ILE A 57 -11.90 8.88 -2.80
N LEU A 58 -11.10 8.32 -3.71
CA LEU A 58 -11.40 7.02 -4.33
C LEU A 58 -11.47 5.89 -3.29
N THR A 59 -10.53 5.86 -2.34
CA THR A 59 -10.52 4.86 -1.26
C THR A 59 -11.77 4.96 -0.38
N VAL A 60 -12.24 6.18 -0.09
CA VAL A 60 -13.50 6.39 0.65
C VAL A 60 -14.70 5.89 -0.14
N VAL A 61 -14.73 6.10 -1.47
CA VAL A 61 -15.78 5.56 -2.34
C VAL A 61 -15.79 4.04 -2.31
N LEU A 62 -14.62 3.40 -2.45
CA LEU A 62 -14.49 1.94 -2.36
C LEU A 62 -14.98 1.43 -1.00
N LEU A 63 -14.57 2.07 0.10
CA LEU A 63 -14.99 1.72 1.46
C LEU A 63 -16.51 1.81 1.64
N LYS A 64 -17.16 2.83 1.08
CA LYS A 64 -18.63 2.94 1.07
C LYS A 64 -19.27 1.80 0.27
N ARG A 65 -18.74 1.47 -0.91
CA ARG A 65 -19.24 0.34 -1.74
C ARG A 65 -19.12 -1.00 -1.02
N THR A 66 -17.99 -1.29 -0.39
CA THR A 66 -17.78 -2.52 0.41
C THR A 66 -18.75 -2.62 1.59
N LYS A 67 -19.17 -1.49 2.16
CA LYS A 67 -20.17 -1.48 3.25
C LYS A 67 -21.56 -1.85 2.77
N VAL A 68 -21.93 -1.60 1.53
CA VAL A 68 -23.28 -1.92 1.02
C VAL A 68 -23.45 -3.42 0.74
N LYS A 69 -22.37 -4.15 0.43
CA LYS A 69 -22.40 -5.60 0.18
C LYS A 69 -22.42 -6.38 1.52
N TYR A 70 -23.59 -6.72 2.06
CA TYR A 70 -23.70 -7.23 3.44
C TYR A 70 -23.31 -8.70 3.65
N SER A 71 -23.44 -9.56 2.63
CA SER A 71 -23.32 -11.03 2.78
C SER A 71 -22.01 -11.63 2.26
N PHE A 72 -21.06 -10.79 1.87
CA PHE A 72 -19.92 -11.25 1.07
C PHE A 72 -18.79 -11.87 1.90
N PRO A 73 -18.20 -13.02 1.49
CA PRO A 73 -17.03 -13.59 2.16
C PRO A 73 -15.84 -12.63 2.14
N ALA A 74 -15.01 -12.66 3.18
CA ALA A 74 -13.83 -11.78 3.35
C ALA A 74 -14.11 -10.24 3.34
N ARG A 75 -15.37 -9.78 3.36
CA ARG A 75 -15.72 -8.35 3.41
C ARG A 75 -15.03 -7.59 4.55
N LYS A 76 -14.99 -8.19 5.74
CA LYS A 76 -14.36 -7.58 6.91
C LYS A 76 -12.87 -7.32 6.67
N GLU A 77 -12.21 -8.24 5.97
CA GLU A 77 -10.77 -8.15 5.72
C GLU A 77 -10.48 -7.11 4.63
N MET A 78 -11.31 -7.05 3.59
CA MET A 78 -11.27 -5.97 2.60
C MET A 78 -11.52 -4.60 3.25
N LEU A 79 -12.44 -4.49 4.22
CA LEU A 79 -12.64 -3.26 4.99
C LEU A 79 -11.42 -2.89 5.83
N ILE A 80 -10.73 -3.86 6.43
CA ILE A 80 -9.48 -3.63 7.17
C ILE A 80 -8.40 -3.13 6.22
N PHE A 81 -8.19 -3.82 5.09
CA PHE A 81 -7.24 -3.44 4.05
C PHE A 81 -7.45 -1.99 3.58
N LEU A 82 -8.69 -1.64 3.17
CA LEU A 82 -9.00 -0.28 2.70
C LEU A 82 -8.86 0.78 3.80
N ARG A 83 -9.16 0.46 5.06
CA ARG A 83 -8.97 1.40 6.19
C ARG A 83 -7.50 1.65 6.49
N VAL A 84 -6.68 0.59 6.46
CA VAL A 84 -5.24 0.70 6.69
C VAL A 84 -4.59 1.47 5.54
N TYR A 85 -4.98 1.21 4.29
CA TYR A 85 -4.53 1.97 3.12
C TYR A 85 -4.94 3.45 3.20
N LEU A 86 -6.18 3.73 3.62
CA LEU A 86 -6.62 5.11 3.88
C LEU A 86 -5.75 5.77 4.96
N GLY A 87 -5.42 5.04 6.03
CA GLY A 87 -4.50 5.49 7.07
C GLY A 87 -3.12 5.86 6.52
N SER A 88 -2.52 4.99 5.69
CA SER A 88 -1.22 5.30 5.06
C SER A 88 -1.30 6.56 4.19
N LEU A 89 -2.36 6.72 3.39
CA LEU A 89 -2.54 7.92 2.56
C LEU A 89 -2.68 9.20 3.39
N ILE A 90 -3.40 9.15 4.52
CA ILE A 90 -3.54 10.30 5.41
C ILE A 90 -2.19 10.68 6.01
N PHE A 91 -1.39 9.72 6.49
CA PHE A 91 -0.06 10.01 7.01
C PHE A 91 0.90 10.52 5.92
N ASP A 92 0.84 9.95 4.71
CA ASP A 92 1.60 10.44 3.56
C ASP A 92 1.20 11.87 3.18
N LEU A 93 -0.09 12.22 3.23
CA LEU A 93 -0.57 13.58 2.99
C LEU A 93 -0.03 14.55 4.06
N VAL A 94 -0.07 14.16 5.33
CA VAL A 94 0.47 14.97 6.43
C VAL A 94 1.98 15.20 6.26
N LEU A 95 2.72 14.16 5.86
CA LEU A 95 4.16 14.27 5.61
C LEU A 95 4.48 15.11 4.37
N ALA A 96 3.75 14.92 3.27
CA ALA A 96 3.96 15.64 2.00
C ALA A 96 3.53 17.11 2.06
N SER A 97 2.50 17.43 2.83
CA SER A 97 1.99 18.81 3.00
C SER A 97 2.98 19.75 3.69
N GLY A 98 4.00 19.23 4.37
CA GLY A 98 4.95 20.04 5.14
C GLY A 98 4.35 20.68 6.40
N LEU A 99 3.12 20.30 6.79
CA LEU A 99 2.48 20.75 8.03
C LEU A 99 3.36 20.45 9.25
N ILE A 100 4.11 19.35 9.19
CA ILE A 100 5.00 18.91 10.27
C ILE A 100 6.43 19.09 9.81
N LYS A 101 7.11 20.04 10.46
CA LYS A 101 8.50 20.36 10.16
C LYS A 101 9.40 19.24 10.64
N SER A 102 10.41 18.90 9.82
CA SER A 102 11.46 17.95 10.19
C SER A 102 12.24 18.36 11.46
N SER A 103 12.19 19.63 11.87
CA SER A 103 12.77 20.11 13.13
C SER A 103 12.11 19.48 14.37
N TRP A 104 10.84 19.07 14.27
CA TRP A 104 10.11 18.40 15.34
C TRP A 104 10.38 16.90 15.33
N TYR A 105 11.63 16.53 15.63
CA TYR A 105 12.17 15.18 15.44
C TYR A 105 11.28 14.05 15.99
N ILE A 106 10.76 14.19 17.21
CA ILE A 106 9.95 13.16 17.87
C ILE A 106 8.61 12.95 17.16
N LEU A 107 7.89 14.05 16.87
CA LEU A 107 6.59 13.96 16.21
C LEU A 107 6.73 13.47 14.76
N TYR A 108 7.73 13.99 14.05
CA TYR A 108 8.00 13.61 12.68
C TYR A 108 8.41 12.12 12.57
N SER A 109 9.24 11.62 13.50
CA SER A 109 9.61 10.18 13.54
C SER A 109 8.45 9.27 13.90
N ALA A 110 7.57 9.69 14.81
CA ALA A 110 6.35 8.95 15.14
C ALA A 110 5.43 8.82 13.91
N ILE A 111 5.26 9.90 13.14
CA ILE A 111 4.36 9.89 11.97
C ILE A 111 4.93 9.10 10.82
N VAL A 112 6.24 9.21 10.55
CA VAL A 112 6.92 8.32 9.59
C VAL A 112 6.80 6.86 10.03
N SER A 113 6.87 6.58 11.32
CA SER A 113 6.70 5.23 11.85
C SER A 113 5.28 4.70 11.66
N PHE A 114 4.26 5.54 11.89
CA PHE A 114 2.86 5.18 11.60
C PHE A 114 2.63 4.93 10.12
N GLN A 115 3.21 5.76 9.25
CA GLN A 115 3.13 5.59 7.81
C GLN A 115 3.73 4.24 7.39
N ALA A 116 4.95 3.91 7.86
CA ALA A 116 5.61 2.63 7.59
C ALA A 116 4.83 1.43 8.16
N ALA A 117 4.23 1.58 9.34
CA ALA A 117 3.37 0.56 9.93
C ALA A 117 2.14 0.31 9.08
N CYS A 118 1.43 1.37 8.66
CA CYS A 118 0.25 1.25 7.82
C CYS A 118 0.58 0.63 6.47
N THR A 119 1.69 1.01 5.82
CA THR A 119 2.10 0.37 4.57
C THR A 119 2.36 -1.12 4.77
N MET A 120 3.13 -1.52 5.77
CA MET A 120 3.38 -2.95 6.05
C MET A 120 2.08 -3.72 6.35
N THR A 121 1.21 -3.17 7.19
CA THR A 121 -0.10 -3.77 7.52
C THR A 121 -1.02 -3.86 6.31
N CYS A 122 -0.92 -2.95 5.34
CA CYS A 122 -1.69 -2.98 4.10
C CYS A 122 -1.41 -4.28 3.30
N PHE A 123 -0.14 -4.68 3.19
CA PHE A 123 0.23 -5.91 2.48
C PHE A 123 -0.20 -7.17 3.24
N ILE A 124 -0.07 -7.17 4.57
CA ILE A 124 -0.50 -8.30 5.40
C ILE A 124 -2.02 -8.46 5.34
N SER A 125 -2.77 -7.37 5.45
CA SER A 125 -4.23 -7.40 5.33
C SER A 125 -4.69 -7.81 3.93
N ALA A 126 -4.00 -7.39 2.86
CA ALA A 126 -4.23 -7.91 1.51
C ALA A 126 -4.05 -9.43 1.45
N MET A 127 -2.97 -9.97 2.00
CA MET A 127 -2.75 -11.43 2.09
C MET A 127 -3.89 -12.13 2.86
N CYS A 128 -4.33 -11.57 3.99
CA CYS A 128 -5.45 -12.13 4.76
C CYS A 128 -6.75 -12.18 3.94
N THR A 129 -7.01 -11.19 3.08
CA THR A 129 -8.19 -11.23 2.19
C THR A 129 -8.18 -12.43 1.25
N GLY A 130 -6.99 -12.84 0.75
CA GLY A 130 -6.84 -14.02 -0.11
C GLY A 130 -7.03 -15.34 0.63
N LEU A 131 -6.56 -15.44 1.87
CA LEU A 131 -6.66 -16.66 2.67
C LEU A 131 -8.08 -16.97 3.16
N VAL A 132 -8.82 -15.94 3.63
CA VAL A 132 -10.17 -16.12 4.20
C VAL A 132 -11.14 -16.69 3.17
N TRP A 133 -10.91 -16.43 1.88
CA TRP A 133 -11.73 -16.93 0.80
C TRP A 133 -11.66 -18.47 0.65
N MET A 134 -10.51 -19.09 0.91
CA MET A 134 -10.37 -20.55 0.76
C MET A 134 -11.11 -21.36 1.83
N LEU A 135 -11.76 -20.70 2.79
CA LEU A 135 -12.35 -21.33 3.97
C LEU A 135 -13.89 -21.33 3.88
N PRO A 136 -14.54 -22.44 4.28
CA PRO A 136 -16.00 -22.50 4.33
C PRO A 136 -16.59 -21.47 5.32
N ASN A 137 -17.76 -20.92 5.01
CA ASN A 137 -18.41 -19.80 5.73
C ASN A 137 -18.50 -19.95 7.26
N ARG A 138 -18.60 -21.18 7.78
CA ARG A 138 -18.63 -21.43 9.23
C ARG A 138 -17.31 -21.10 9.93
N VAL A 139 -16.18 -21.34 9.25
CA VAL A 139 -14.81 -21.09 9.74
C VAL A 139 -14.36 -19.66 9.41
N ALA A 140 -14.96 -19.02 8.41
CA ALA A 140 -14.64 -17.66 7.99
C ALA A 140 -14.81 -16.63 9.12
N SER A 141 -15.79 -16.80 10.02
CA SER A 141 -16.01 -15.87 11.14
C SER A 141 -14.85 -15.86 12.16
N SER A 142 -14.28 -17.02 12.46
CA SER A 142 -13.10 -17.15 13.33
C SER A 142 -11.83 -16.69 12.62
N CYS A 143 -11.69 -17.03 11.33
CA CYS A 143 -10.55 -16.58 10.53
C CYS A 143 -10.52 -15.04 10.38
N SER A 144 -11.68 -14.40 10.28
CA SER A 144 -11.80 -12.93 10.28
C SER A 144 -11.26 -12.29 11.56
N LYS A 145 -11.55 -12.87 12.73
CA LYS A 145 -11.00 -12.39 14.01
C LYS A 145 -9.48 -12.54 14.06
N ILE A 146 -8.96 -13.66 13.55
CA ILE A 146 -7.53 -13.92 13.44
C ILE A 146 -6.86 -12.93 12.50
N ALA A 147 -7.46 -12.66 11.32
CA ALA A 147 -6.97 -11.66 10.37
C ALA A 147 -6.92 -10.25 10.98
N ALA A 148 -7.97 -9.85 11.70
CA ALA A 148 -8.00 -8.58 12.42
C ALA A 148 -6.91 -8.51 13.51
N PHE A 149 -6.70 -9.60 14.24
CA PHE A 149 -5.62 -9.70 15.23
C PHE A 149 -4.25 -9.57 14.57
N PHE A 150 -3.98 -10.29 13.49
CA PHE A 150 -2.72 -10.16 12.72
C PHE A 150 -2.52 -8.75 12.17
N ALA A 151 -3.57 -8.11 11.65
CA ALA A 151 -3.49 -6.73 11.19
C ALA A 151 -3.09 -5.78 12.34
N MET A 152 -3.72 -5.90 13.52
CA MET A 152 -3.38 -5.09 14.69
C MET A 152 -1.95 -5.37 15.21
N CYS A 153 -1.56 -6.64 15.32
CA CYS A 153 -0.20 -7.02 15.70
C CYS A 153 0.84 -6.51 14.70
N SER A 154 0.52 -6.53 13.41
CA SER A 154 1.41 -5.98 12.39
C SER A 154 1.52 -4.47 12.50
N LEU A 155 0.44 -3.76 12.83
CA LEU A 155 0.47 -2.31 13.00
C LEU A 155 1.35 -1.93 14.19
N THR A 156 1.23 -2.64 15.31
CA THR A 156 2.07 -2.39 16.50
C THR A 156 3.53 -2.77 16.24
N PHE A 157 3.79 -3.93 15.66
CA PHE A 157 5.15 -4.36 15.30
C PHE A 157 5.80 -3.42 14.27
N GLY A 158 5.05 -3.02 13.25
CA GLY A 158 5.49 -2.07 12.24
C GLY A 158 5.86 -0.73 12.86
N PHE A 159 5.02 -0.21 13.75
CA PHE A 159 5.25 1.09 14.41
C PHE A 159 6.47 1.07 15.32
N PHE A 160 6.55 0.12 16.26
CA PHE A 160 7.68 0.04 17.19
C PHE A 160 8.97 -0.38 16.47
N GLY A 161 8.87 -1.28 15.49
CA GLY A 161 10.00 -1.71 14.66
C GLY A 161 10.57 -0.57 13.82
N SER A 162 9.72 0.24 13.18
CA SER A 162 10.17 1.39 12.42
C SER A 162 10.71 2.49 13.32
N LEU A 163 10.08 2.72 14.47
CA LEU A 163 10.53 3.71 15.44
C LEU A 163 11.92 3.36 15.97
N LEU A 164 12.13 2.09 16.38
CA LEU A 164 13.43 1.58 16.80
C LEU A 164 14.48 1.68 15.68
N SER A 165 14.10 1.30 14.45
CA SER A 165 15.01 1.40 13.30
C SER A 165 15.44 2.84 13.02
N ILE A 166 14.52 3.80 13.14
CA ILE A 166 14.79 5.22 12.94
C ILE A 166 15.63 5.79 14.09
N THR A 167 15.31 5.49 15.35
CA THR A 167 16.05 6.02 16.52
C THR A 167 17.47 5.46 16.61
N SER A 168 17.63 4.17 16.33
CA SER A 168 18.93 3.49 16.26
C SER A 168 19.69 3.72 14.94
N ARG A 169 19.07 4.43 13.98
CA ARG A 169 19.61 4.69 12.63
C ARG A 169 20.00 3.42 11.85
N LEU A 170 19.25 2.35 12.07
CA LEU A 170 19.44 1.06 11.40
C LEU A 170 18.66 1.08 10.08
N GLY A 171 19.30 1.57 9.01
CA GLY A 171 18.71 1.60 7.66
C GLY A 171 18.24 0.23 7.17
N ALA A 172 19.00 -0.83 7.50
CA ALA A 172 18.65 -2.21 7.20
C ALA A 172 17.32 -2.66 7.82
N GLY A 173 17.02 -2.25 9.05
CA GLY A 173 15.77 -2.59 9.73
C GLY A 173 14.57 -1.94 9.04
N LEU A 174 14.72 -0.66 8.66
CA LEU A 174 13.69 0.05 7.89
C LEU A 174 13.52 -0.54 6.49
N PHE A 175 14.60 -1.00 5.86
CA PHE A 175 14.54 -1.70 4.57
C PHE A 175 13.78 -3.00 4.64
N ALA A 176 14.02 -3.79 5.68
CA ALA A 176 13.27 -5.02 5.91
C ALA A 176 11.77 -4.74 6.08
N LEU A 177 11.41 -3.73 6.87
CA LEU A 177 10.02 -3.36 7.14
C LEU A 177 9.27 -2.80 5.92
N LEU A 178 9.92 -1.93 5.14
CA LEU A 178 9.27 -1.26 4.01
C LEU A 178 9.30 -2.04 2.69
N TYR A 179 10.25 -2.95 2.51
CA TYR A 179 10.42 -3.65 1.24
C TYR A 179 10.40 -5.17 1.39
N LEU A 180 11.21 -5.75 2.26
CA LEU A 180 11.36 -7.22 2.34
C LEU A 180 10.08 -7.90 2.83
N ILE A 181 9.51 -7.39 3.93
CA ILE A 181 8.28 -7.91 4.53
C ILE A 181 7.09 -7.73 3.56
N PRO A 182 6.84 -6.51 3.02
CA PRO A 182 5.82 -6.31 1.99
C PRO A 182 6.00 -7.20 0.76
N PHE A 183 7.23 -7.39 0.28
CA PHE A 183 7.53 -8.29 -0.83
C PHE A 183 7.11 -9.73 -0.52
N PHE A 184 7.49 -10.25 0.65
CA PHE A 184 7.12 -11.60 1.07
C PHE A 184 5.59 -11.80 1.16
N PHE A 185 4.89 -10.89 1.84
CA PHE A 185 3.43 -10.97 1.96
C PHE A 185 2.71 -10.73 0.63
N SER A 186 3.24 -9.89 -0.24
CA SER A 186 2.74 -9.74 -1.60
C SER A 186 2.88 -11.04 -2.39
N ALA A 187 4.02 -11.72 -2.31
CA ALA A 187 4.22 -13.00 -2.99
C ALA A 187 3.25 -14.07 -2.48
N LEU A 188 3.04 -14.16 -1.16
CA LEU A 188 2.03 -15.04 -0.58
C LEU A 188 0.62 -14.70 -1.09
N PHE A 189 0.25 -13.41 -1.10
CA PHE A 189 -1.01 -12.96 -1.68
C PHE A 189 -1.14 -13.46 -3.14
N MET A 190 -0.10 -13.30 -3.96
CA MET A 190 -0.11 -13.77 -5.35
C MET A 190 -0.36 -15.27 -5.47
N PHE A 191 0.32 -16.09 -4.66
CA PHE A 191 0.11 -17.54 -4.67
C PHE A 191 -1.31 -17.91 -4.25
N THR A 192 -1.85 -17.25 -3.21
CA THR A 192 -3.23 -17.51 -2.75
C THR A 192 -4.26 -17.12 -3.81
N GLN A 193 -4.08 -15.99 -4.50
CA GLN A 193 -4.97 -15.56 -5.58
C GLN A 193 -4.87 -16.48 -6.80
N LEU A 194 -3.67 -16.92 -7.19
CA LEU A 194 -3.51 -17.89 -8.28
C LEU A 194 -4.22 -19.22 -7.98
N ALA A 195 -4.03 -19.75 -6.77
CA ALA A 195 -4.70 -20.97 -6.34
C ALA A 195 -6.23 -20.79 -6.30
N LYS A 196 -6.72 -19.65 -5.84
CA LYS A 196 -8.14 -19.28 -5.89
C LYS A 196 -8.69 -19.30 -7.32
N LEU A 197 -8.05 -18.59 -8.24
CA LEU A 197 -8.51 -18.51 -9.65
C LEU A 197 -8.53 -19.89 -10.32
N LYS A 198 -7.58 -20.76 -9.96
CA LYS A 198 -7.54 -22.14 -10.46
C LYS A 198 -8.69 -22.98 -9.93
N ILE A 199 -9.01 -22.87 -8.63
CA ILE A 199 -10.13 -23.60 -8.02
C ILE A 199 -11.47 -23.15 -8.61
N LEU A 200 -11.63 -21.86 -8.87
CA LEU A 200 -12.83 -21.27 -9.46
C LEU A 200 -12.98 -21.50 -10.96
N ASN A 201 -11.99 -22.09 -11.65
CA ASN A 201 -11.92 -22.14 -13.11
C ASN A 201 -12.22 -20.77 -13.75
N ALA A 202 -11.62 -19.72 -13.20
CA ALA A 202 -11.91 -18.35 -13.61
C ALA A 202 -11.51 -18.07 -15.06
N GLU A 203 -12.15 -17.07 -15.67
CA GLU A 203 -11.84 -16.64 -17.03
C GLU A 203 -10.43 -16.05 -17.17
N VAL A 204 -9.91 -16.05 -18.40
CA VAL A 204 -8.57 -15.52 -18.75
C VAL A 204 -8.38 -14.06 -18.28
N TRP A 205 -9.45 -13.26 -18.27
CA TRP A 205 -9.43 -11.87 -17.82
C TRP A 205 -9.05 -11.71 -16.34
N SER A 206 -9.42 -12.67 -15.49
CA SER A 206 -9.07 -12.66 -14.06
C SER A 206 -7.58 -12.92 -13.85
N TYR A 207 -6.99 -13.81 -14.64
CA TYR A 207 -5.54 -14.05 -14.64
C TYR A 207 -4.77 -12.83 -15.16
N ALA A 208 -5.28 -12.16 -16.19
CA ALA A 208 -4.69 -10.92 -16.71
C ALA A 208 -4.70 -9.80 -15.65
N SER A 209 -5.80 -9.68 -14.89
CA SER A 209 -5.91 -8.73 -13.77
C SER A 209 -4.87 -9.02 -12.68
N LEU A 210 -4.65 -10.30 -12.37
CA LEU A 210 -3.64 -10.72 -11.40
C LEU A 210 -2.21 -10.43 -11.89
N LEU A 211 -1.92 -10.70 -13.17
CA LEU A 211 -0.63 -10.35 -13.78
C LEU A 211 -0.37 -8.83 -13.75
N LEU A 212 -1.41 -8.04 -14.00
CA LEU A 212 -1.33 -6.58 -13.93
C LEU A 212 -1.03 -6.10 -12.50
N ILE A 213 -1.61 -6.73 -11.48
CA ILE A 213 -1.23 -6.47 -10.07
C ILE A 213 0.26 -6.74 -9.85
N ILE A 214 0.79 -7.89 -10.32
CA ILE A 214 2.23 -8.19 -10.20
C ILE A 214 3.05 -7.08 -10.84
N GLY A 215 2.75 -6.74 -12.09
CA GLY A 215 3.50 -5.73 -12.85
C GLY A 215 3.50 -4.37 -12.14
N LEU A 216 2.34 -3.92 -11.65
CA LEU A 216 2.22 -2.67 -10.91
C LEU A 216 2.95 -2.71 -9.56
N MET A 217 2.89 -3.82 -8.83
CA MET A 217 3.62 -3.99 -7.56
C MET A 217 5.13 -3.99 -7.76
N THR A 218 5.61 -4.66 -8.81
CA THR A 218 7.01 -4.62 -9.23
C THR A 218 7.42 -3.19 -9.61
N ALA A 219 6.57 -2.44 -10.32
CA ALA A 219 6.83 -1.04 -10.64
C ALA A 219 6.97 -0.17 -9.38
N ILE A 220 6.11 -0.37 -8.37
CA ILE A 220 6.22 0.32 -7.07
C ILE A 220 7.57 0.01 -6.40
N ALA A 221 7.97 -1.27 -6.35
CA ALA A 221 9.22 -1.69 -5.72
C ALA A 221 10.49 -1.17 -6.44
N ILE A 222 10.47 -1.13 -7.77
CA ILE A 222 11.61 -0.67 -8.59
C ILE A 222 11.72 0.85 -8.61
N THR A 223 10.61 1.59 -8.43
CA THR A 223 10.59 3.06 -8.47
C THR A 223 11.63 3.72 -7.55
N PRO A 224 11.72 3.40 -6.25
CA PRO A 224 12.72 3.98 -5.36
C PRO A 224 14.16 3.52 -5.65
N MET A 225 14.35 2.45 -6.42
CA MET A 225 15.68 1.91 -6.74
C MET A 225 16.25 2.49 -8.05
N ILE A 226 15.43 2.57 -9.10
CA ILE A 226 15.88 2.87 -10.46
C ILE A 226 14.99 3.93 -11.10
N LEU A 227 13.67 3.70 -11.10
CA LEU A 227 12.73 4.47 -11.92
C LEU A 227 12.58 5.94 -11.48
N GLY A 228 12.81 6.23 -10.20
CA GLY A 228 12.64 7.57 -9.64
C GLY A 228 13.46 8.63 -10.36
N LYS A 229 14.73 8.32 -10.71
CA LYS A 229 15.57 9.22 -11.49
C LYS A 229 15.04 9.42 -12.91
N PHE A 230 14.57 8.36 -13.56
CA PHE A 230 14.04 8.44 -14.92
C PHE A 230 12.78 9.29 -14.98
N VAL A 231 11.84 9.11 -14.03
CA VAL A 231 10.61 9.91 -13.96
C VAL A 231 10.93 11.38 -13.80
N VAL A 232 11.86 11.72 -12.91
CA VAL A 232 12.25 13.12 -12.69
C VAL A 232 12.92 13.73 -13.92
N LEU A 233 13.73 12.96 -14.66
CA LEU A 233 14.36 13.41 -15.89
C LEU A 233 13.38 13.56 -17.06
N LEU A 234 12.46 12.61 -17.23
CA LEU A 234 11.47 12.63 -18.32
C LEU A 234 10.38 13.70 -18.12
N SER A 235 10.10 14.05 -16.88
CA SER A 235 9.08 15.05 -16.52
C SER A 235 9.65 16.43 -16.24
N ASP A 236 10.91 16.72 -16.60
CA ASP A 236 11.57 18.01 -16.29
C ASP A 236 11.43 18.44 -14.82
N ARG A 237 11.44 17.45 -13.91
CA ARG A 237 11.27 17.62 -12.45
C ARG A 237 9.89 18.10 -11.99
N TYR A 238 8.86 17.99 -12.83
CA TYR A 238 7.47 18.21 -12.44
C TYR A 238 6.89 17.03 -11.65
N LEU A 239 7.25 15.80 -12.02
CA LEU A 239 6.83 14.58 -11.33
C LEU A 239 7.99 13.96 -10.56
N ASP A 240 7.75 13.45 -9.35
CA ASP A 240 8.69 12.61 -8.60
C ASP A 240 8.33 11.12 -8.69
N GLY A 241 9.25 10.29 -8.22
CA GLY A 241 8.96 8.88 -7.99
C GLY A 241 7.86 8.65 -6.96
N ILE A 242 7.61 9.58 -6.03
CA ILE A 242 6.58 9.43 -4.98
C ILE A 242 5.18 9.53 -5.58
N PHE A 243 4.95 10.48 -6.48
CA PHE A 243 3.75 10.60 -7.30
C PHE A 243 3.48 9.28 -8.03
N LEU A 244 4.49 8.76 -8.74
CA LEU A 244 4.32 7.51 -9.48
C LEU A 244 3.96 6.36 -8.53
N MET A 245 4.66 6.22 -7.39
CA MET A 245 4.35 5.18 -6.41
C MET A 245 2.89 5.27 -5.93
N HIS A 246 2.35 6.46 -5.63
CA HIS A 246 0.97 6.60 -5.18
C HIS A 246 -0.07 6.30 -6.27
N VAL A 247 0.15 6.78 -7.50
CA VAL A 247 -0.77 6.48 -8.62
C VAL A 247 -0.78 4.97 -8.90
N THR A 248 0.41 4.36 -8.97
CA THR A 248 0.56 2.93 -9.23
C THR A 248 -0.04 2.09 -8.09
N ALA A 249 0.17 2.50 -6.83
CA ALA A 249 -0.43 1.85 -5.66
C ALA A 249 -1.96 1.92 -5.67
N MET A 250 -2.54 3.04 -6.07
CA MET A 250 -4.00 3.13 -6.19
C MET A 250 -4.54 2.20 -7.28
N CYS A 251 -3.86 2.10 -8.43
CA CYS A 251 -4.22 1.14 -9.48
C CYS A 251 -4.18 -0.31 -8.96
N VAL A 252 -3.18 -0.66 -8.14
CA VAL A 252 -3.13 -1.97 -7.46
C VAL A 252 -4.34 -2.14 -6.55
N VAL A 253 -4.64 -1.17 -5.69
CA VAL A 253 -5.76 -1.26 -4.74
C VAL A 253 -7.08 -1.45 -5.47
N ILE A 254 -7.30 -0.75 -6.58
CA ILE A 254 -8.48 -0.94 -7.43
C ILE A 254 -8.51 -2.37 -7.99
N LYS A 255 -7.38 -2.90 -8.47
CA LYS A 255 -7.35 -4.24 -9.05
C LYS A 255 -7.49 -5.35 -8.01
N VAL A 256 -6.94 -5.17 -6.82
CA VAL A 256 -7.19 -6.06 -5.66
C VAL A 256 -8.67 -6.01 -5.28
N TYR A 257 -9.29 -4.83 -5.31
CA TYR A 257 -10.72 -4.66 -5.09
C TYR A 257 -11.57 -5.34 -6.16
N ASP A 258 -11.23 -5.19 -7.44
CA ASP A 258 -11.89 -5.87 -8.56
C ASP A 258 -11.80 -7.40 -8.40
N LEU A 259 -10.61 -7.93 -8.08
CA LEU A 259 -10.41 -9.37 -7.86
C LEU A 259 -11.20 -9.92 -6.67
N TRP A 260 -11.42 -9.10 -5.65
CA TRP A 260 -12.31 -9.44 -4.54
C TRP A 260 -13.78 -9.36 -4.97
N ALA A 261 -14.15 -8.37 -5.78
CA ALA A 261 -15.53 -8.19 -6.22
C ALA A 261 -16.01 -9.27 -7.20
N LEU A 262 -15.09 -9.94 -7.93
CA LEU A 262 -15.41 -11.05 -8.84
C LEU A 262 -16.23 -12.17 -8.17
N ASP A 263 -16.03 -12.43 -6.87
CA ASP A 263 -16.78 -13.53 -6.23
C ASP A 263 -18.28 -13.20 -6.07
N ASP A 264 -18.67 -11.92 -6.16
CA ASP A 264 -20.06 -11.47 -5.97
C ASP A 264 -20.91 -11.87 -7.17
N GLU A 265 -20.34 -11.80 -8.37
CA GLU A 265 -21.04 -12.15 -9.60
C GLU A 265 -21.30 -13.67 -9.67
N GLN A 266 -20.31 -14.49 -9.28
CA GLN A 266 -20.44 -15.95 -9.30
C GLN A 266 -21.40 -16.49 -8.21
N GLU A 267 -21.44 -15.89 -7.01
CA GLU A 267 -22.41 -16.30 -5.98
C GLU A 267 -23.86 -16.00 -6.39
N ILE A 268 -24.10 -14.87 -7.07
CA ILE A 268 -25.44 -14.50 -7.57
C ILE A 268 -25.93 -15.49 -8.63
N GLU A 269 -25.06 -15.95 -9.52
CA GLU A 269 -25.39 -16.97 -10.53
C GLU A 269 -25.77 -18.32 -9.89
N CYS A 270 -25.05 -18.72 -8.83
CA CYS A 270 -25.35 -19.96 -8.10
C CYS A 270 -26.70 -19.94 -7.38
N VAL A 271 -27.10 -18.80 -6.78
CA VAL A 271 -28.40 -18.68 -6.10
C VAL A 271 -29.56 -18.69 -7.09
N ASN A 272 -29.38 -18.05 -8.25
CA ASN A 272 -30.42 -17.98 -9.27
C ASN A 272 -30.65 -19.32 -9.99
N THR A 273 -29.59 -20.11 -10.21
CA THR A 273 -29.69 -21.45 -10.79
C THR A 273 -30.43 -22.44 -9.88
N VAL A 274 -30.21 -22.39 -8.56
CA VAL A 274 -30.96 -23.22 -7.60
C VAL A 274 -32.45 -22.86 -7.56
N LYS A 275 -32.80 -21.58 -7.69
CA LYS A 275 -34.21 -21.14 -7.78
C LYS A 275 -34.90 -21.60 -9.07
N LEU A 276 -34.15 -21.77 -10.16
CA LEU A 276 -34.68 -22.27 -11.43
C LEU A 276 -34.87 -23.79 -11.44
N MET A 277 -34.06 -24.55 -10.70
CA MET A 277 -34.23 -26.01 -10.56
C MET A 277 -35.35 -26.42 -9.59
N ASN A 278 -35.79 -25.51 -8.72
CA ASN A 278 -36.91 -25.75 -7.78
C ASN A 278 -38.27 -25.25 -8.30
N LYS A 279 -38.37 -24.89 -9.59
CA LYS A 279 -39.62 -24.54 -10.28
C LYS A 279 -39.89 -25.55 -11.39
#